data_AF-A0A6V7XQZ2-F1
#
_entry.id   AF-A0A6V7XQZ2-F1
#
_cell.length_a   1.000
_cell.length_b   1.000
_cell.length_c   1.000
_cell.angle_alpha   90.00
_cell.angle_beta   90.00
_cell.angle_gamma   90.00
#
_symmetry.space_group_name_H-M   'P 1'
#
loop_
_entity.id
_entity.type
_entity.pdbx_description
1 polymer ?
#
loop_
_entity_poly.entity_id
_entity_poly.type
_entity_poly.pdbx_seq_one_letter_code
_entity_poly.pdbx_strand_id
1 'polypeptide(L)'
;MANFLDPPSTHLWRHLAKLTSQALVSATFIPLFYVVDMVLFIMPYSNGGIKYFDNFNKTMPFVDIKMGTNNIFSQIPISLIEVTSYLIIFVCGFKMVRFVNLNTNFDENLKRLNKLLTKALIILAIIPFVNQAGEIYFIISSKTTDDTSNIIRILIAISFHFIPVFNPIICILTNTPYRKAIFNRVQIHPQ
;
A
#
# COMPACT_ATOMS: atom_id res chain seq x y z
N MET A 1 21.34 -47.85 25.28
CA MET A 1 20.59 -46.59 25.05
C MET A 1 21.26 -45.84 23.92
N ALA A 2 20.71 -45.94 22.70
CA ALA A 2 21.11 -45.10 21.57
C ALA A 2 19.82 -44.78 20.82
N ASN A 3 19.33 -43.55 20.98
CA ASN A 3 18.18 -43.05 20.24
C ASN A 3 18.66 -42.73 18.81
N PHE A 4 18.20 -43.52 17.85
CA PHE A 4 18.37 -43.26 16.43
C PHE A 4 17.39 -42.14 16.04
N LEU A 5 17.95 -40.97 15.72
CA LEU A 5 17.19 -39.84 15.18
C LEU A 5 16.88 -40.13 13.72
N ASP A 6 15.59 -40.25 13.39
CA ASP A 6 15.14 -40.32 12.00
C ASP A 6 15.52 -39.04 11.25
N PRO A 7 16.04 -39.14 10.02
CA PRO A 7 16.37 -37.96 9.23
C PRO A 7 15.11 -37.19 8.83
N PRO A 8 15.12 -35.86 8.90
CA PRO A 8 13.95 -35.04 8.59
C PRO A 8 13.50 -35.24 7.15
N SER A 9 12.17 -35.38 6.98
CA SER A 9 11.54 -35.75 5.71
C SER A 9 11.91 -34.79 4.56
N THR A 10 12.19 -35.36 3.39
CA THR A 10 12.56 -34.64 2.15
C THR A 10 11.48 -33.65 1.66
N HIS A 11 10.28 -33.72 2.23
CA HIS A 11 9.17 -32.79 1.99
C HIS A 11 9.39 -31.44 2.69
N LEU A 12 9.95 -31.44 3.91
CA LEU A 12 10.23 -30.23 4.66
C LEU A 12 11.29 -29.36 3.95
N TRP A 13 12.33 -30.00 3.41
CA TRP A 13 13.41 -29.32 2.70
C TRP A 13 12.95 -28.69 1.37
N ARG A 14 12.04 -29.33 0.64
CA ARG A 14 11.45 -28.75 -0.58
C ARG A 14 10.55 -27.54 -0.27
N HIS A 15 9.85 -27.56 0.85
CA HIS A 15 9.01 -26.43 1.26
C HIS A 15 9.87 -25.24 1.76
N LEU A 16 10.94 -25.52 2.49
CA LEU A 16 11.91 -24.52 2.95
C LEU A 16 12.69 -23.88 1.79
N ALA A 17 13.08 -24.65 0.76
CA ALA A 17 13.76 -24.13 -0.42
C ALA A 17 12.86 -23.18 -1.26
N LYS A 18 11.55 -23.46 -1.34
CA LYS A 18 10.57 -22.59 -2.02
C LYS A 18 10.26 -21.31 -1.25
N LEU A 19 10.18 -21.40 0.07
CA LEU A 19 9.98 -20.24 0.96
C LEU A 19 11.21 -19.32 0.97
N THR A 20 12.42 -19.90 0.95
CA THR A 20 13.66 -19.14 0.92
C THR A 20 13.88 -18.46 -0.44
N SER A 21 13.55 -19.07 -1.58
CA SER A 21 13.69 -18.38 -2.87
C SER A 21 12.67 -17.26 -3.09
N GLN A 22 11.43 -17.39 -2.60
CA GLN A 22 10.43 -16.32 -2.64
C GLN A 22 10.75 -15.17 -1.67
N ALA A 23 11.29 -15.49 -0.49
CA ALA A 23 11.77 -14.50 0.46
C ALA A 23 13.02 -13.75 -0.05
N LEU A 24 13.89 -14.42 -0.81
CA LEU A 24 15.11 -13.80 -1.36
C LEU A 24 14.81 -12.84 -2.53
N VAL A 25 13.80 -13.15 -3.35
CA VAL A 25 13.34 -12.27 -4.45
C VAL A 25 12.58 -11.06 -3.91
N SER A 26 11.77 -11.21 -2.85
CA SER A 26 11.11 -10.07 -2.20
C SER A 26 12.08 -9.22 -1.38
N ALA A 27 13.08 -9.82 -0.73
CA ALA A 27 14.07 -9.12 0.07
C ALA A 27 15.07 -8.28 -0.75
N THR A 28 15.19 -8.49 -2.07
CA THR A 28 16.10 -7.72 -2.93
C THR A 28 15.39 -6.65 -3.77
N PHE A 29 14.11 -6.82 -4.12
CA PHE A 29 13.35 -5.83 -4.88
C PHE A 29 12.70 -4.73 -4.01
N ILE A 30 12.29 -5.06 -2.78
CA ILE A 30 11.65 -4.12 -1.87
C ILE A 30 12.62 -3.00 -1.41
N PRO A 31 13.92 -3.27 -1.12
CA PRO A 31 14.85 -2.21 -0.75
C PRO A 31 15.16 -1.24 -1.90
N LEU A 32 15.18 -1.72 -3.16
CA LEU A 32 15.45 -0.87 -4.32
C LEU A 32 14.30 0.11 -4.56
N PHE A 33 13.04 -0.36 -4.47
CA PHE A 33 11.87 0.50 -4.54
C PHE A 33 11.77 1.44 -3.33
N TYR A 34 12.07 0.96 -2.12
CA TYR A 34 12.09 1.80 -0.91
C TYR A 34 13.18 2.88 -0.97
N VAL A 35 14.33 2.63 -1.59
CA VAL A 35 15.37 3.65 -1.78
C VAL A 35 14.96 4.68 -2.83
N VAL A 36 14.29 4.28 -3.92
CA VAL A 36 13.76 5.23 -4.91
C VAL A 36 12.62 6.07 -4.32
N ASP A 37 11.72 5.47 -3.55
CA ASP A 37 10.62 6.18 -2.86
C ASP A 37 11.15 7.09 -1.74
N MET A 38 12.13 6.66 -0.95
CA MET A 38 12.80 7.51 0.04
C MET A 38 13.57 8.65 -0.62
N VAL A 39 14.25 8.44 -1.76
CA VAL A 39 14.92 9.53 -2.49
C VAL A 39 13.88 10.52 -3.05
N LEU A 40 12.71 10.06 -3.48
CA LEU A 40 11.66 10.95 -4.02
C LEU A 40 10.82 11.66 -2.92
N PHE A 41 10.56 11.02 -1.78
CA PHE A 41 9.73 11.58 -0.71
C PHE A 41 10.52 12.21 0.45
N ILE A 42 11.79 11.84 0.70
CA ILE A 42 12.66 12.50 1.69
C ILE A 42 13.37 13.73 1.11
N MET A 43 13.68 13.78 -0.19
CA MET A 43 14.43 14.92 -0.76
C MET A 43 13.70 16.27 -0.88
N PRO A 44 12.37 16.44 -0.67
CA PRO A 44 11.84 17.80 -0.47
C PRO A 44 12.17 18.34 0.93
N TYR A 45 12.50 17.48 1.90
CA TYR A 45 12.47 17.82 3.33
C TYR A 45 13.79 17.59 4.10
N SER A 46 14.82 16.97 3.52
CA SER A 46 16.15 16.91 4.15
C SER A 46 17.12 17.96 3.57
N ASN A 47 17.28 19.07 4.28
CA ASN A 47 18.43 20.00 4.25
C ASN A 47 19.04 20.47 2.90
N GLY A 48 18.29 20.46 1.80
CA GLY A 48 18.75 21.00 0.50
C GLY A 48 17.64 21.47 -0.45
N GLY A 49 16.40 20.96 -0.30
CA GLY A 49 15.25 21.37 -1.13
C GLY A 49 14.73 22.77 -0.81
N ILE A 50 14.78 23.19 0.47
CA ILE A 50 14.21 24.48 0.93
C ILE A 50 14.94 25.69 0.30
N LYS A 51 16.26 25.60 0.06
CA LYS A 51 17.02 26.69 -0.57
C LYS A 51 16.66 26.93 -2.04
N TYR A 52 16.03 25.95 -2.71
CA TYR A 52 15.54 26.13 -4.07
C TYR A 52 14.17 26.82 -4.15
N PHE A 53 13.49 27.01 -3.02
CA PHE A 53 12.17 27.64 -2.96
C PHE A 53 12.19 29.15 -2.68
N ASP A 54 13.35 29.74 -2.39
CA ASP A 54 13.46 31.20 -2.18
C ASP A 54 13.09 32.02 -3.44
N ASN A 55 13.16 31.40 -4.63
CA ASN A 55 12.74 31.98 -5.92
C ASN A 55 11.42 31.42 -6.48
N PHE A 56 10.73 30.52 -5.76
CA PHE A 56 9.44 29.99 -6.22
C PHE A 56 8.32 30.98 -5.89
N ASN A 57 7.46 31.25 -6.87
CA ASN A 57 6.26 32.05 -6.68
C ASN A 57 5.45 31.43 -5.52
N LYS A 58 5.19 32.21 -4.46
CA LYS A 58 4.68 31.72 -3.15
C LYS A 58 3.30 31.05 -3.21
N THR A 59 2.66 31.02 -4.37
CA THR A 59 1.25 30.72 -4.48
C THR A 59 0.88 29.23 -4.51
N MET A 60 1.79 28.27 -4.78
CA MET A 60 1.63 26.81 -4.53
C MET A 60 2.71 25.99 -5.28
N PRO A 61 3.93 25.82 -4.74
CA PRO A 61 5.04 25.15 -5.44
C PRO A 61 4.79 23.67 -5.75
N PHE A 62 3.96 22.98 -4.94
CA PHE A 62 3.62 21.57 -5.15
C PHE A 62 2.73 21.33 -6.39
N VAL A 63 1.96 22.35 -6.79
CA VAL A 63 1.09 22.28 -7.96
C VAL A 63 1.94 22.45 -9.23
N ASP A 64 2.85 23.41 -9.25
CA ASP A 64 3.71 23.70 -10.41
C ASP A 64 4.72 22.58 -10.73
N ILE A 65 5.35 21.96 -9.72
CA ILE A 65 6.32 20.88 -9.96
C ILE A 65 5.65 19.64 -10.58
N LYS A 66 4.36 19.41 -10.30
CA LYS A 66 3.60 18.31 -10.91
C LYS A 66 3.07 18.67 -12.30
N MET A 67 2.86 19.96 -12.59
CA MET A 67 2.32 20.46 -13.86
C MET A 67 3.38 20.79 -14.92
N GLY A 68 4.62 21.12 -14.54
CA GLY A 68 5.60 21.77 -15.42
C GLY A 68 6.28 20.93 -16.51
N THR A 69 6.54 19.64 -16.31
CA THR A 69 7.45 18.90 -17.23
C THR A 69 7.21 17.40 -17.34
N ASN A 70 6.06 16.88 -16.90
CA ASN A 70 5.79 15.45 -17.02
C ASN A 70 5.05 15.18 -18.33
N ASN A 71 5.82 14.83 -19.36
CA ASN A 71 5.31 14.25 -20.58
C ASN A 71 4.32 13.14 -20.19
N ILE A 72 3.04 13.25 -20.56
CA ILE A 72 1.95 12.36 -20.08
C ILE A 72 2.33 10.87 -20.20
N PHE A 73 3.13 10.54 -21.21
CA PHE A 73 3.68 9.21 -21.44
C PHE A 73 4.60 8.67 -20.33
N SER A 74 5.28 9.53 -19.55
CA SER A 74 6.11 9.10 -18.42
C SER A 74 5.29 8.74 -17.17
N GLN A 75 4.04 9.22 -17.06
CA GLN A 75 3.16 8.89 -15.92
C GLN A 75 2.53 7.51 -16.07
N ILE A 76 2.24 7.07 -17.29
CA ILE A 76 1.64 5.76 -17.58
C ILE A 76 2.41 4.59 -16.93
N PRO A 77 3.74 4.43 -17.12
CA PRO A 77 4.47 3.31 -16.51
C PRO A 77 4.47 3.36 -14.98
N ILE A 78 4.50 4.56 -14.38
CA ILE A 78 4.45 4.73 -12.93
C ILE A 78 3.10 4.23 -12.40
N SER A 79 2.00 4.72 -12.97
CA SER A 79 0.65 4.29 -12.59
C SER A 79 0.43 2.79 -12.82
N LEU A 80 1.01 2.20 -13.88
CA LEU A 80 0.93 0.75 -14.13
C LEU A 80 1.66 -0.07 -13.05
N ILE A 81 2.84 0.36 -12.60
CA ILE A 81 3.57 -0.30 -11.51
C ILE A 81 2.74 -0.25 -10.22
N GLU A 82 2.14 0.90 -9.92
CA GLU A 82 1.29 1.07 -8.74
C GLU A 82 0.05 0.17 -8.80
N VAL A 83 -0.71 0.19 -9.91
CA VAL A 83 -1.86 -0.70 -10.13
C VAL A 83 -1.46 -2.17 -9.97
N THR A 84 -0.30 -2.55 -10.50
CA THR A 84 0.21 -3.93 -10.39
C THR A 84 0.50 -4.30 -8.94
N SER A 85 1.06 -3.38 -8.14
CA SER A 85 1.34 -3.64 -6.72
C SER A 85 0.06 -3.91 -5.93
N TYR A 86 -1.01 -3.13 -6.16
CA TYR A 86 -2.31 -3.36 -5.53
C TYR A 86 -2.99 -4.65 -5.99
N LEU A 87 -2.83 -5.03 -7.26
CA LEU A 87 -3.33 -6.30 -7.78
C LEU A 87 -2.63 -7.49 -7.11
N ILE A 88 -1.32 -7.41 -6.88
CA ILE A 88 -0.57 -8.44 -6.13
C ILE A 88 -1.11 -8.55 -4.71
N ILE A 89 -1.30 -7.43 -4.01
CA ILE A 89 -1.86 -7.41 -2.65
C ILE A 89 -3.25 -8.07 -2.64
N PHE A 90 -4.10 -7.77 -3.62
CA PHE A 90 -5.43 -8.36 -3.75
C PHE A 90 -5.36 -9.89 -3.94
N VAL A 91 -4.52 -10.37 -4.85
CA VAL A 91 -4.32 -11.81 -5.09
C VAL A 91 -3.77 -12.52 -3.85
N CYS A 92 -2.81 -11.89 -3.16
CA CYS A 92 -2.25 -12.40 -1.91
C CYS A 92 -3.30 -12.48 -0.81
N GLY A 93 -4.12 -11.43 -0.63
CA GLY A 93 -5.22 -11.42 0.32
C GLY A 93 -6.25 -12.52 0.03
N PHE A 94 -6.65 -12.69 -1.23
CA PHE A 94 -7.57 -13.75 -1.61
C PHE A 94 -7.01 -15.15 -1.32
N LYS A 95 -5.74 -15.40 -1.66
CA LYS A 95 -5.06 -16.66 -1.35
C LYS A 95 -4.96 -16.90 0.16
N MET A 96 -4.68 -15.86 0.95
CA MET A 96 -4.60 -15.95 2.40
C MET A 96 -5.96 -16.31 3.02
N VAL A 97 -7.06 -15.69 2.57
CA VAL A 97 -8.42 -16.08 3.01
C VAL A 97 -8.72 -17.54 2.69
N ARG A 98 -8.41 -17.98 1.47
CA ARG A 98 -8.62 -19.37 1.06
C ARG A 98 -7.78 -20.34 1.90
N PHE A 99 -6.51 -20.02 2.14
CA PHE A 99 -5.61 -20.81 2.97
C PHE A 99 -6.12 -20.94 4.41
N VAL A 100 -6.54 -19.83 5.03
CA VAL A 100 -7.10 -19.83 6.40
C VAL A 100 -8.40 -20.62 6.48
N ASN A 101 -9.20 -20.64 5.41
CA ASN A 101 -10.42 -21.44 5.36
C ASN A 101 -10.17 -22.94 5.29
N LEU A 102 -9.18 -23.37 4.49
CA LEU A 102 -8.86 -24.78 4.23
C LEU A 102 -8.13 -25.46 5.39
N ASN A 103 -7.32 -24.74 6.15
CA ASN A 103 -6.60 -25.31 7.29
C ASN A 103 -7.53 -25.41 8.51
N THR A 104 -7.86 -26.64 8.90
CA THR A 104 -8.71 -26.97 10.06
C THR A 104 -7.97 -26.92 11.39
N ASN A 105 -6.63 -26.92 11.37
CA ASN A 105 -5.79 -26.98 12.57
C ASN A 105 -5.62 -25.63 13.29
N PHE A 106 -6.23 -24.57 12.78
CA PHE A 106 -6.20 -23.26 13.44
C PHE A 106 -7.31 -23.15 14.47
N ASP A 107 -6.98 -22.58 15.64
CA ASP A 107 -7.97 -22.10 16.61
C ASP A 107 -9.00 -21.20 15.90
N GLU A 108 -10.28 -21.38 16.21
CA GLU A 108 -11.38 -20.60 15.66
C GLU A 108 -11.17 -19.09 15.87
N ASN A 109 -10.59 -18.70 17.01
CA ASN A 109 -10.27 -17.30 17.29
C ASN A 109 -9.22 -16.75 16.33
N LEU A 110 -8.16 -17.51 16.05
CA LEU A 110 -7.12 -17.13 15.11
C LEU A 110 -7.65 -17.10 13.66
N LYS A 111 -8.52 -18.06 13.31
CA LYS A 111 -9.22 -18.08 12.00
C LYS A 111 -10.09 -16.84 11.82
N ARG A 112 -10.83 -16.45 12.86
CA ARG A 112 -11.64 -15.22 12.86
C ARG A 112 -10.78 -13.97 12.75
N LEU A 113 -9.69 -13.89 13.50
CA LEU A 113 -8.76 -12.75 13.48
C LEU A 113 -8.12 -12.59 12.10
N ASN A 114 -7.59 -13.67 11.51
CA ASN A 114 -6.99 -13.64 10.18
C ASN A 114 -7.99 -13.25 9.08
N LYS A 115 -9.24 -13.70 9.18
CA LYS A 115 -10.31 -13.27 8.25
C LYS A 115 -10.57 -11.77 8.35
N LEU A 116 -10.66 -11.22 9.56
CA LEU A 116 -10.88 -9.79 9.78
C LEU A 116 -9.70 -8.97 9.26
N LEU A 117 -8.47 -9.38 9.58
CA LEU A 117 -7.25 -8.73 9.11
C LEU A 117 -7.18 -8.73 7.58
N THR A 118 -7.43 -9.89 6.95
CA THR A 118 -7.36 -9.98 5.49
C THR A 118 -8.46 -9.18 4.81
N LYS A 119 -9.67 -9.13 5.39
CA LYS A 119 -10.75 -8.27 4.91
C LYS A 119 -10.36 -6.79 4.98
N ALA A 120 -9.73 -6.36 6.08
CA ALA A 120 -9.24 -4.99 6.22
C ALA A 120 -8.17 -4.67 5.18
N LEU A 121 -7.19 -5.56 4.97
CA LEU A 121 -6.15 -5.40 3.95
C LEU A 121 -6.72 -5.30 2.53
N ILE A 122 -7.73 -6.11 2.20
CA ILE A 122 -8.41 -6.02 0.90
C ILE A 122 -9.10 -4.66 0.74
N ILE A 123 -9.82 -4.17 1.77
CA ILE A 123 -10.48 -2.86 1.72
C ILE A 123 -9.43 -1.74 1.55
N LEU A 124 -8.32 -1.81 2.28
CA LEU A 124 -7.22 -0.85 2.19
C LEU A 124 -6.54 -0.87 0.82
N ALA A 125 -6.53 -2.00 0.11
CA ALA A 125 -5.97 -2.10 -1.23
C ALA A 125 -6.94 -1.61 -2.33
N ILE A 126 -8.25 -1.75 -2.11
CA ILE A 126 -9.27 -1.34 -3.11
C ILE A 126 -9.29 0.18 -3.28
N ILE A 127 -9.18 0.95 -2.20
CA ILE A 127 -9.24 2.43 -2.27
C ILE A 127 -8.13 3.03 -3.16
N PRO A 128 -6.84 2.76 -2.91
CA PRO A 128 -5.79 3.28 -3.75
C PRO A 128 -5.83 2.68 -5.17
N PHE A 129 -6.30 1.44 -5.33
CA PHE A 129 -6.52 0.85 -6.66
C PHE A 129 -7.55 1.65 -7.48
N VAL A 130 -8.69 1.99 -6.89
CA VAL A 130 -9.74 2.78 -7.55
C VAL A 130 -9.23 4.18 -7.88
N ASN A 131 -8.51 4.82 -6.96
CA ASN A 131 -7.90 6.13 -7.21
C ASN A 131 -6.90 6.07 -8.38
N GLN A 132 -6.04 5.04 -8.43
CA GLN A 132 -5.06 4.89 -9.51
C GLN A 132 -5.71 4.57 -10.86
N ALA A 133 -6.74 3.72 -10.86
CA ALA A 133 -7.52 3.44 -12.07
C ALA A 133 -8.22 4.70 -12.58
N GLY A 134 -8.74 5.54 -11.69
CA GLY A 134 -9.31 6.84 -12.01
C GLY A 134 -8.29 7.80 -12.64
N GLU A 135 -7.06 7.84 -12.10
CA GLU A 135 -5.97 8.65 -12.68
C GLU A 135 -5.61 8.18 -14.09
N ILE A 136 -5.46 6.87 -14.33
CA ILE A 136 -5.18 6.33 -15.67
C ILE A 136 -6.31 6.64 -16.65
N TYR A 137 -7.57 6.41 -16.25
CA TYR A 137 -8.74 6.74 -17.07
C TYR A 137 -8.74 8.22 -17.43
N PHE A 138 -8.45 9.07 -16.46
CA PHE A 138 -8.40 10.50 -16.63
C PHE A 138 -7.25 10.93 -17.56
N ILE A 139 -6.05 10.34 -17.44
CA ILE A 139 -4.93 10.57 -18.35
C ILE A 139 -5.34 10.28 -19.80
N ILE A 140 -6.03 9.16 -20.03
CA ILE A 140 -6.52 8.77 -21.36
C ILE A 140 -7.59 9.76 -21.86
N SER A 141 -8.51 10.16 -20.99
CA SER A 141 -9.64 11.06 -21.32
C SER A 141 -9.22 12.52 -21.54
N SER A 142 -8.17 12.98 -20.84
CA SER A 142 -7.68 14.36 -20.94
C SER A 142 -7.06 14.71 -22.30
N LYS A 143 -6.83 13.73 -23.18
CA LYS A 143 -6.49 13.98 -24.59
C LYS A 143 -7.65 14.61 -25.39
N THR A 144 -8.85 14.68 -24.80
CA THR A 144 -10.08 15.02 -25.53
C THR A 144 -10.75 16.32 -25.04
N THR A 145 -10.33 16.94 -23.94
CA THR A 145 -11.01 18.14 -23.36
C THR A 145 -10.06 19.10 -22.62
N ASP A 146 -10.10 20.40 -22.96
CA ASP A 146 -9.06 21.38 -22.56
C ASP A 146 -9.26 22.03 -21.17
N ASP A 147 -10.47 22.39 -20.73
CA ASP A 147 -10.61 23.18 -19.48
C ASP A 147 -11.21 22.42 -18.28
N THR A 148 -12.25 21.60 -18.48
CA THR A 148 -12.88 20.81 -17.40
C THR A 148 -11.92 19.78 -16.80
N SER A 149 -10.89 19.40 -17.56
CA SER A 149 -9.90 18.40 -17.20
C SER A 149 -9.05 18.86 -16.00
N ASN A 150 -8.74 20.15 -15.87
CA ASN A 150 -7.87 20.67 -14.81
C ASN A 150 -8.52 20.61 -13.42
N ILE A 151 -9.82 20.93 -13.31
CA ILE A 151 -10.54 20.85 -12.03
C ILE A 151 -10.58 19.40 -11.53
N ILE A 152 -10.86 18.46 -12.44
CA ILE A 152 -10.90 17.03 -12.10
C ILE A 152 -9.52 16.52 -11.67
N ARG A 153 -8.43 16.94 -12.33
CA ARG A 153 -7.04 16.63 -11.90
C ARG A 153 -6.78 17.06 -10.46
N ILE A 154 -7.17 18.28 -10.11
CA ILE A 154 -6.98 18.83 -8.77
C ILE A 154 -7.79 18.01 -7.74
N LEU A 155 -9.04 17.67 -8.04
CA LEU A 155 -9.88 16.85 -7.16
C LEU A 155 -9.29 15.46 -6.93
N ILE A 156 -8.76 14.82 -7.97
CA ILE A 156 -8.07 13.52 -7.86
C ILE A 156 -6.79 13.66 -7.03
N ALA A 157 -5.97 14.70 -7.29
CA ALA A 157 -4.75 14.93 -6.51
C ALA A 157 -5.04 15.14 -5.02
N ILE A 158 -6.10 15.88 -4.69
CA ILE A 158 -6.56 16.08 -3.32
C ILE A 158 -7.00 14.75 -2.70
N SER A 159 -7.71 13.89 -3.45
CA SER A 159 -8.18 12.60 -2.93
C SER A 159 -7.04 11.66 -2.53
N PHE A 160 -5.90 11.70 -3.24
CA PHE A 160 -4.70 10.95 -2.88
C PHE A 160 -4.12 11.36 -1.52
N HIS A 161 -4.18 12.64 -1.17
CA HIS A 161 -3.71 13.11 0.14
C HIS A 161 -4.56 12.64 1.32
N PHE A 162 -5.79 12.17 1.06
CA PHE A 162 -6.64 11.57 2.09
C PHE A 162 -6.37 10.08 2.33
N ILE A 163 -5.63 9.38 1.47
CA ILE A 163 -5.35 7.94 1.65
C ILE A 163 -4.69 7.64 3.01
N PRO A 164 -3.65 8.38 3.46
CA PRO A 164 -3.05 8.15 4.78
C PRO A 164 -4.03 8.38 5.95
N VAL A 165 -5.06 9.22 5.76
CA VAL A 165 -6.12 9.49 6.74
C VAL A 165 -7.14 8.36 6.77
N PHE A 166 -7.50 7.81 5.61
CA PHE A 166 -8.44 6.70 5.53
C PHE A 166 -7.87 5.39 6.08
N ASN A 167 -6.57 5.15 5.96
CA ASN A 167 -5.92 3.94 6.46
C ASN A 167 -6.22 3.64 7.95
N PRO A 168 -5.96 4.56 8.91
CA PRO A 168 -6.30 4.33 10.31
C PRO A 168 -7.81 4.28 10.55
N ILE A 169 -8.63 5.09 9.85
CA ILE A 169 -10.09 5.05 10.00
C ILE A 169 -10.63 3.66 9.64
N ILE A 170 -10.20 3.11 8.51
CA ILE A 170 -10.62 1.78 8.05
C ILE A 170 -10.15 0.71 9.02
N CYS A 171 -8.91 0.78 9.50
CA CYS A 171 -8.41 -0.12 10.53
C CYS A 171 -9.28 -0.07 11.81
N ILE A 172 -9.65 1.11 12.29
CA ILE A 172 -10.52 1.28 13.46
C ILE A 172 -11.93 0.72 13.22
N LEU A 173 -12.51 1.00 12.05
CA LEU A 173 -13.87 0.57 11.73
C LEU A 173 -13.97 -0.95 11.50
N THR A 174 -12.95 -1.55 10.89
CA THR A 174 -12.96 -2.97 10.51
C THR A 174 -12.41 -3.89 11.59
N ASN A 175 -11.49 -3.41 12.43
CA ASN A 175 -10.80 -4.24 13.42
C ASN A 175 -11.36 -4.03 14.83
N THR A 176 -12.38 -4.81 15.20
CA THR A 176 -13.05 -4.74 16.52
C THR A 176 -12.11 -4.74 17.73
N PRO A 177 -11.09 -5.62 17.85
CA PRO A 177 -10.19 -5.57 19.01
C PRO A 177 -9.37 -4.27 19.05
N TYR A 178 -8.94 -3.74 17.91
CA TYR A 178 -8.26 -2.44 17.84
C TYR A 178 -9.18 -1.31 18.28
N ARG A 179 -10.44 -1.32 17.80
CA ARG A 179 -11.48 -0.39 18.21
C ARG A 179 -11.72 -0.40 19.72
N LYS A 180 -11.88 -1.60 20.30
CA LYS A 180 -12.05 -1.77 21.75
C LYS A 180 -10.85 -1.22 22.53
N ALA A 181 -9.63 -1.48 22.07
CA ALA A 181 -8.42 -0.97 22.73
C ALA A 181 -8.38 0.57 22.75
N ILE A 182 -8.76 1.23 21.65
CA ILE A 182 -8.83 2.70 21.57
C ILE A 182 -9.90 3.26 22.49
N PHE A 183 -11.14 2.76 22.41
CA PHE A 183 -12.24 3.28 23.23
C PHE A 183 -12.03 3.03 24.73
N ASN A 184 -11.47 1.88 25.10
CA ASN A 184 -11.13 1.59 26.50
C ASN A 184 -10.08 2.57 27.02
N ARG A 185 -9.08 2.96 26.21
CA ARG A 185 -8.10 3.98 26.61
C ARG A 185 -8.74 5.35 26.80
N VAL A 186 -9.68 5.74 25.94
CA VAL A 186 -10.38 7.03 26.06
C VAL A 186 -11.22 7.08 27.34
N GLN A 187 -11.81 5.96 27.77
CA GLN A 187 -12.62 5.89 28.99
C GLN A 187 -11.82 5.95 30.31
N ILE A 188 -10.52 5.64 30.29
CA ILE A 188 -9.66 5.63 31.49
C ILE A 188 -9.25 7.06 31.92
N HIS A 189 -9.40 8.05 31.04
CA HIS A 189 -9.18 9.46 31.36
C HIS A 189 -10.47 10.27 31.18
N PRO A 190 -11.46 10.14 32.09
CA PRO A 190 -12.51 11.12 32.16
C PRO A 190 -11.87 12.47 32.56
N GLN A 191 -11.99 13.46 31.68
CA GLN A 191 -11.72 14.87 32.01
C GLN A 191 -12.81 15.42 32.93
#